data_AF-A0A1V3J759-F1
#
_entry.id   AF-A0A1V3J759-F1
#
_cell.length_a   1.000
_cell.length_b   1.000
_cell.length_c   1.000
_cell.angle_alpha   90.00
_cell.angle_beta   90.00
_cell.angle_gamma   90.00
#
_symmetry.space_group_name_H-M   'P 1'
#
loop_
_entity.id
_entity.type
_entity.pdbx_description
1 polymer ?
#
loop_
_entity_poly.entity_id
_entity_poly.type
_entity_poly.pdbx_seq_one_letter_code
_entity_poly.pdbx_strand_id
1 'polypeptide(L)'
;MQQELSDAKATLEQAKKDVAEATKRLEAETAKATSEDQAKQAVQKELNDAKATLEQAQTNLATALANATKQEQKINEFNELIKEIVGNQQGDGSTIGGYANTQIDDLPNGLNSAPYVVIYAEDGQGTVSGGYATIYKQNYSVVYGRDMRFFSDSLNAPNNFRIEERGFSGEKTTALPSEGNATYKGKAFTSNPAAIIHSGDLTYNVDFANRTGSGKLSGFSGIGDINLDEGRIGKTNHGAGPNYGVASSASMADGTRGEYDLVFYGPDAEEIAGNAYMYKQLDNTMRVNGGTARKYNQKDEQGNLIRGTHIGFGGTRGEIQK
;
A
#
# COMPACT_ATOMS: atom_id res chain seq x y z
N MET A 1 5.49 -21.25 -11.20
CA MET A 1 6.30 -20.29 -11.99
C MET A 1 7.33 -20.95 -12.91
N GLN A 2 8.39 -21.63 -12.44
CA GLN A 2 9.27 -22.37 -13.38
C GLN A 2 8.48 -23.40 -14.20
N GLN A 3 7.52 -24.07 -13.56
CA GLN A 3 6.57 -24.97 -14.23
C GLN A 3 5.68 -24.23 -15.23
N GLU A 4 4.97 -23.17 -14.84
CA GLU A 4 4.11 -22.40 -15.76
C GLU A 4 4.86 -21.80 -16.96
N LEU A 5 6.07 -21.27 -16.75
CA LEU A 5 6.91 -20.77 -17.85
C LEU A 5 7.39 -21.91 -18.74
N SER A 6 7.72 -23.06 -18.15
CA SER A 6 8.07 -24.27 -18.89
C SER A 6 6.89 -24.79 -19.73
N ASP A 7 5.69 -24.83 -19.15
CA ASP A 7 4.46 -25.28 -19.82
C ASP A 7 4.05 -24.32 -20.93
N ALA A 8 4.18 -23.01 -20.72
CA ALA A 8 3.92 -22.00 -21.75
C ALA A 8 4.93 -22.10 -22.92
N LYS A 9 6.22 -22.36 -22.64
CA LYS A 9 7.23 -22.62 -23.67
C LYS A 9 6.92 -23.90 -24.44
N ALA A 10 6.56 -24.98 -23.75
CA ALA A 10 6.20 -26.25 -24.37
C ALA A 10 4.97 -26.10 -25.28
N THR A 11 3.95 -25.37 -24.82
CA THR A 11 2.73 -25.07 -25.60
C THR A 11 3.05 -24.25 -26.85
N LEU A 12 3.92 -23.24 -26.75
CA LEU A 12 4.37 -22.46 -27.90
C LEU A 12 5.12 -23.33 -28.92
N GLU A 13 6.03 -24.18 -28.46
CA GLU A 13 6.77 -25.08 -29.34
C GLU A 13 5.86 -26.10 -30.03
N GLN A 14 4.82 -26.59 -29.34
CA GLN A 14 3.82 -27.44 -29.97
C GLN A 14 2.99 -26.68 -31.02
N ALA A 15 2.49 -25.48 -30.69
CA ALA A 15 1.71 -24.69 -31.64
C ALA A 15 2.51 -24.31 -32.91
N LYS A 16 3.82 -24.05 -32.78
CA LYS A 16 4.71 -23.85 -33.94
C LYS A 16 4.80 -25.09 -34.84
N LYS A 17 4.88 -26.29 -34.25
CA LYS A 17 4.88 -27.55 -35.00
C LYS A 17 3.55 -27.77 -35.71
N ASP A 18 2.43 -27.51 -35.04
CA ASP A 18 1.10 -27.69 -35.61
C ASP A 18 0.87 -26.76 -36.81
N VAL A 19 1.32 -25.50 -36.73
CA VAL A 19 1.31 -24.56 -37.88
C VAL A 19 2.19 -25.08 -39.03
N ALA A 20 3.39 -25.58 -38.74
CA ALA A 20 4.29 -26.12 -39.75
C ALA A 20 3.70 -27.36 -40.44
N GLU A 21 3.04 -28.24 -39.69
CA GLU A 21 2.37 -29.42 -40.22
C GLU A 21 1.12 -29.06 -41.04
N ALA A 22 0.26 -28.16 -40.56
CA ALA A 22 -0.91 -27.68 -41.29
C ALA A 22 -0.52 -26.98 -42.60
N THR A 23 0.58 -26.23 -42.59
CA THR A 23 1.13 -25.59 -43.80
C THR A 23 1.55 -26.64 -44.83
N LYS A 24 2.31 -27.66 -44.42
CA LYS A 24 2.70 -28.77 -45.31
C LYS A 24 1.49 -29.52 -45.88
N ARG A 25 0.44 -29.74 -45.09
CA ARG A 25 -0.82 -30.35 -45.57
C ARG A 25 -1.49 -29.49 -46.63
N LEU A 26 -1.54 -28.16 -46.43
CA LEU A 26 -2.12 -27.24 -47.40
C LEU A 26 -1.35 -27.24 -48.73
N GLU A 27 -0.02 -27.25 -48.66
CA GLU A 27 0.85 -27.35 -49.83
C GLU A 27 0.63 -28.67 -50.59
N ALA A 28 0.57 -29.80 -49.87
CA ALA A 28 0.33 -31.11 -50.45
C ALA A 28 -1.05 -31.22 -51.12
N GLU A 29 -2.09 -30.64 -50.50
CA GLU A 29 -3.44 -30.65 -51.07
C GLU A 29 -3.56 -29.73 -52.30
N THR A 30 -2.83 -28.61 -52.29
CA THR A 30 -2.76 -27.69 -53.45
C THR A 30 -2.04 -28.32 -54.64
N ALA A 31 -1.11 -29.25 -54.43
CA ALA A 31 -0.36 -29.92 -55.48
C ALA A 31 -1.12 -31.06 -56.20
N LYS A 32 -2.26 -31.51 -55.67
CA LYS A 32 -3.08 -32.55 -56.32
C LYS A 32 -3.88 -31.95 -57.49
N ALA A 33 -3.73 -32.54 -58.68
CA ALA A 33 -4.37 -32.09 -59.93
C ALA A 33 -5.91 -32.29 -59.98
N THR A 34 -6.52 -32.78 -58.90
CA THR A 34 -7.98 -32.99 -58.77
C THR A 34 -8.37 -32.78 -57.30
N SER A 35 -8.20 -31.57 -56.77
CA SER A 35 -8.62 -31.23 -55.41
C SER A 35 -10.10 -30.84 -55.41
N GLU A 36 -10.92 -31.57 -54.66
CA GLU A 36 -12.27 -31.12 -54.34
C GLU A 36 -12.14 -29.86 -53.47
N ASP A 37 -12.70 -28.72 -53.90
CA ASP A 37 -12.56 -27.41 -53.23
C ASP A 37 -12.83 -27.47 -51.71
N GLN A 38 -13.67 -28.41 -51.28
CA GLN A 38 -13.98 -28.66 -49.88
C GLN A 38 -12.77 -29.14 -49.06
N ALA A 39 -11.91 -30.00 -49.61
CA ALA A 39 -10.72 -30.51 -48.92
C ALA A 39 -9.69 -29.37 -48.71
N LYS A 40 -9.50 -28.53 -49.72
CA LYS A 40 -8.63 -27.34 -49.61
C LYS A 40 -9.17 -26.33 -48.59
N GLN A 41 -10.48 -26.09 -48.58
CA GLN A 41 -11.12 -25.23 -47.57
C GLN A 41 -10.98 -25.79 -46.15
N ALA A 42 -11.11 -27.11 -45.96
CA ALA A 42 -10.94 -27.76 -44.67
C ALA A 42 -9.50 -27.59 -44.13
N VAL A 43 -8.48 -27.86 -44.97
CA VAL A 43 -7.07 -27.71 -44.57
C VAL A 43 -6.70 -26.23 -44.37
N GLN A 44 -7.28 -25.32 -45.15
CA GLN A 44 -7.11 -23.88 -44.94
C GLN A 44 -7.69 -23.42 -43.59
N LYS A 45 -8.84 -24.00 -43.19
CA LYS A 45 -9.42 -23.77 -41.87
C LYS A 45 -8.50 -24.31 -40.77
N GLU A 46 -7.97 -25.53 -40.90
CA GLU A 46 -6.98 -26.09 -39.96
C GLU A 46 -5.77 -25.16 -39.79
N LEU A 47 -5.24 -24.61 -40.88
CA LEU A 47 -4.13 -23.65 -40.82
C LEU A 47 -4.51 -22.36 -40.08
N ASN A 48 -5.73 -21.84 -40.30
CA ASN A 48 -6.20 -20.65 -39.61
C ASN A 48 -6.40 -20.91 -38.11
N ASP A 49 -6.97 -22.06 -37.73
CA ASP A 49 -7.18 -22.48 -36.35
C ASP A 49 -5.82 -22.70 -35.65
N ALA A 50 -4.84 -23.30 -36.34
CA ALA A 50 -3.48 -23.46 -35.83
C ALA A 50 -2.77 -22.11 -35.64
N LYS A 51 -2.96 -21.14 -36.55
CA LYS A 51 -2.43 -19.78 -36.41
C LYS A 51 -3.05 -19.04 -35.22
N ALA A 52 -4.36 -19.16 -35.02
CA ALA A 52 -5.03 -18.58 -33.85
C ALA A 52 -4.51 -19.20 -32.53
N THR A 53 -4.26 -20.51 -32.53
CA THR A 53 -3.65 -21.21 -31.39
C THR A 53 -2.23 -20.73 -31.13
N LEU A 54 -1.42 -20.50 -32.17
CA LEU A 54 -0.08 -19.94 -32.05
C LEU A 54 -0.11 -18.52 -31.45
N GLU A 55 -1.03 -17.66 -31.90
CA GLU A 55 -1.20 -16.31 -31.35
C GLU A 55 -1.55 -16.36 -29.85
N GLN A 56 -2.50 -17.22 -29.45
CA GLN A 56 -2.84 -17.40 -28.04
C GLN A 56 -1.65 -17.93 -27.23
N ALA A 57 -0.88 -18.88 -27.76
CA ALA A 57 0.30 -19.41 -27.09
C ALA A 57 1.39 -18.34 -26.91
N GLN A 58 1.56 -17.43 -27.87
CA GLN A 58 2.46 -16.28 -27.76
C GLN A 58 2.01 -15.31 -26.65
N THR A 59 0.71 -14.99 -26.57
CA THR A 59 0.16 -14.14 -25.49
C THR A 59 0.32 -14.79 -24.12
N ASN A 60 0.11 -16.10 -24.02
CA ASN A 60 0.31 -16.84 -22.77
C ASN A 60 1.79 -16.82 -22.34
N LEU A 61 2.74 -17.00 -23.27
CA LEU A 61 4.17 -16.90 -22.96
C LEU A 61 4.55 -15.49 -22.51
N ALA A 62 4.04 -14.44 -23.18
CA ALA A 62 4.31 -13.06 -22.80
C ALA A 62 3.81 -12.78 -21.37
N THR A 63 2.61 -13.27 -21.02
CA THR A 63 2.06 -13.16 -19.67
C THR A 63 2.90 -13.91 -18.64
N ALA A 64 3.32 -15.15 -18.95
CA ALA A 64 4.16 -15.95 -18.07
C ALA A 64 5.53 -15.28 -17.82
N LEU A 65 6.14 -14.70 -18.86
CA LEU A 65 7.39 -13.94 -18.75
C LEU A 65 7.21 -12.70 -17.87
N ALA A 66 6.16 -11.90 -18.08
CA ALA A 66 5.88 -10.72 -17.27
C ALA A 66 5.68 -11.08 -15.78
N ASN A 67 5.02 -12.21 -15.50
CA ASN A 67 4.85 -12.70 -14.13
C ASN A 67 6.19 -13.17 -13.52
N ALA A 68 7.02 -13.89 -14.28
CA ALA A 68 8.34 -14.31 -13.82
C ALA A 68 9.24 -13.11 -13.48
N THR A 69 9.27 -12.08 -14.33
CA THR A 69 10.03 -10.85 -14.07
C THR A 69 9.55 -10.11 -12.82
N LYS A 70 8.23 -9.99 -12.60
CA LYS A 70 7.68 -9.39 -11.37
C LYS A 70 8.09 -10.17 -10.12
N GLN A 71 8.14 -11.50 -10.19
CA GLN A 71 8.56 -12.33 -9.07
C GLN A 71 10.07 -12.18 -8.79
N GLU A 72 10.90 -12.14 -9.83
CA GLU A 72 12.34 -11.87 -9.69
C GLU A 72 12.61 -10.52 -9.04
N GLN A 73 11.89 -9.47 -9.44
CA GLN A 73 11.95 -8.16 -8.80
C GLN A 73 11.64 -8.23 -7.30
N LYS A 74 10.58 -8.95 -6.91
CA LYS A 74 10.22 -9.13 -5.49
C LYS A 74 11.24 -9.95 -4.70
N ILE A 75 11.85 -10.96 -5.30
CA ILE A 75 12.94 -11.72 -4.67
C ILE A 75 14.16 -10.81 -4.45
N ASN A 76 14.49 -9.96 -5.43
CA ASN A 76 15.58 -9.00 -5.29
C ASN A 76 15.28 -7.95 -4.21
N GLU A 77 14.06 -7.40 -4.18
CA GLU A 77 13.61 -6.51 -3.09
C GLU A 77 13.75 -7.20 -1.72
N PHE A 78 13.34 -8.47 -1.60
CA PHE A 78 13.50 -9.24 -0.36
C PHE A 78 14.97 -9.42 0.03
N ASN A 79 15.83 -9.79 -0.91
CA ASN A 79 17.25 -9.99 -0.65
C ASN A 79 17.96 -8.70 -0.18
N GLU A 80 17.60 -7.55 -0.76
CA GLU A 80 18.13 -6.27 -0.34
C GLU A 80 17.60 -5.86 1.05
N LEU A 81 16.31 -6.08 1.34
CA LEU A 81 15.75 -5.86 2.68
C LEU A 81 16.46 -6.72 3.75
N ILE A 82 16.71 -8.00 3.47
CA ILE A 82 17.41 -8.90 4.40
C ILE A 82 18.87 -8.46 4.59
N LYS A 83 19.58 -8.08 3.53
CA LYS A 83 20.95 -7.55 3.65
C LYS A 83 21.01 -6.31 4.53
N GLU A 84 20.08 -5.37 4.37
CA GLU A 84 20.04 -4.14 5.16
C GLU A 84 19.79 -4.45 6.65
N ILE A 85 18.85 -5.36 6.94
CA ILE A 85 18.54 -5.77 8.31
C ILE A 85 19.73 -6.52 8.95
N VAL A 86 20.30 -7.51 8.26
CA VAL A 86 21.40 -8.34 8.77
C VAL A 86 22.71 -7.56 8.85
N GLY A 87 23.00 -6.68 7.90
CA GLY A 87 24.20 -5.83 7.88
C GLY A 87 24.22 -4.81 9.02
N ASN A 88 23.06 -4.42 9.52
CA ASN A 88 22.90 -3.51 10.67
C ASN A 88 22.91 -4.25 12.03
N GLN A 89 22.94 -5.59 12.05
CA GLN A 89 23.08 -6.35 13.29
C GLN A 89 24.56 -6.58 13.64
N GLN A 90 25.11 -5.72 14.50
CA GLN A 90 26.22 -6.15 15.35
C GLN A 90 25.67 -7.13 16.40
N GLY A 91 25.66 -8.40 16.05
CA GLY A 91 25.89 -9.51 16.99
C GLY A 91 25.09 -9.58 18.29
N ASP A 92 23.78 -9.37 18.28
CA ASP A 92 22.93 -9.87 19.37
C ASP A 92 21.64 -10.51 18.83
N GLY A 93 21.59 -11.83 18.94
CA GLY A 93 20.55 -12.69 18.41
C GLY A 93 19.25 -12.57 19.19
N SER A 94 18.46 -11.54 18.90
CA SER A 94 17.08 -11.44 19.36
C SER A 94 16.12 -11.09 18.22
N THR A 95 15.25 -12.07 17.91
CA THR A 95 14.02 -12.01 17.10
C THR A 95 14.13 -11.74 15.59
N ILE A 96 13.96 -12.80 14.79
CA ILE A 96 13.48 -12.71 13.40
C ILE A 96 11.94 -12.75 13.47
N GLY A 97 11.32 -11.63 13.80
CA GLY A 97 9.89 -11.57 14.07
C GLY A 97 9.56 -10.52 15.12
N GLY A 98 9.67 -9.26 14.74
CA GLY A 98 9.38 -8.11 15.58
C GLY A 98 9.68 -6.87 14.78
N TYR A 99 8.81 -5.86 14.90
CA TYR A 99 9.02 -4.49 14.42
C TYR A 99 10.51 -4.16 14.35
N ALA A 100 10.97 -3.61 13.21
CA ALA A 100 12.36 -3.20 13.06
C ALA A 100 12.83 -2.58 14.39
N ASN A 101 13.90 -3.13 14.98
CA ASN A 101 14.59 -2.60 16.15
C ASN A 101 15.25 -1.25 15.83
N THR A 102 14.64 -0.44 14.97
CA THR A 102 14.97 0.95 14.78
C THR A 102 14.78 1.60 16.14
N GLN A 103 15.89 2.03 16.74
CA GLN A 103 15.83 2.87 17.94
C GLN A 103 15.15 4.17 17.52
N ILE A 104 13.83 4.25 17.72
CA ILE A 104 13.02 5.40 17.30
C ILE A 104 13.57 6.67 17.94
N ASP A 105 14.12 6.57 19.13
CA ASP A 105 14.74 7.66 19.88
C ASP A 105 15.99 8.25 19.18
N ASP A 106 16.69 7.48 18.35
CA ASP A 106 17.86 7.94 17.59
C ASP A 106 17.50 8.59 16.25
N LEU A 107 16.27 8.40 15.77
CA LEU A 107 15.84 9.01 14.51
C LEU A 107 15.77 10.53 14.63
N PRO A 108 16.14 11.29 13.58
CA PRO A 108 15.86 12.72 13.56
C PRO A 108 14.35 12.97 13.50
N ASN A 109 13.92 14.13 14.01
CA ASN A 109 12.55 14.59 13.79
C ASN A 109 12.27 14.77 12.29
N GLY A 110 11.08 14.39 11.85
CA GLY A 110 10.69 14.39 10.46
C GLY A 110 10.23 13.01 9.98
N LEU A 111 10.09 12.90 8.66
CA LEU A 111 9.73 11.65 7.99
C LEU A 111 10.97 10.79 7.81
N ASN A 112 10.92 9.58 8.35
CA ASN A 112 11.97 8.57 8.28
C ASN A 112 11.39 7.30 7.64
N SER A 113 12.27 6.50 7.03
CA SER A 113 11.93 5.16 6.56
C SER A 113 12.90 4.13 7.10
N ALA A 114 12.40 2.95 7.47
CA ALA A 114 13.23 1.83 7.86
C ALA A 114 12.71 0.53 7.23
N PRO A 115 13.58 -0.35 6.70
CA PRO A 115 13.14 -1.66 6.24
C PRO A 115 12.64 -2.50 7.42
N TYR A 116 11.73 -3.44 7.16
CA TYR A 116 11.38 -4.47 8.13
C TYR A 116 11.08 -5.80 7.45
N VAL A 117 11.28 -6.87 8.21
CA VAL A 117 10.87 -8.23 7.85
C VAL A 117 10.15 -8.84 9.05
N VAL A 118 9.00 -9.48 8.81
CA VAL A 118 8.23 -10.23 9.80
C VAL A 118 8.12 -11.68 9.33
N ILE A 119 8.42 -12.62 10.22
CA ILE A 119 8.18 -14.04 10.00
C ILE A 119 6.96 -14.45 10.82
N TYR A 120 5.94 -14.95 10.13
CA TYR A 120 4.78 -15.59 10.73
C TYR A 120 5.05 -17.09 10.82
N ALA A 121 5.26 -17.58 12.03
CA ALA A 121 5.31 -19.00 12.32
C ALA A 121 3.88 -19.53 12.56
N GLU A 122 2.98 -19.36 11.58
CA GLU A 122 1.72 -20.13 11.58
C GLU A 122 1.98 -21.42 10.80
N ASP A 123 1.64 -22.56 11.42
CA ASP A 123 1.68 -23.92 10.86
C ASP A 123 3.04 -24.49 10.40
N GLY A 124 4.16 -23.95 10.91
CA GLY A 124 5.49 -24.52 10.68
C GLY A 124 6.06 -24.31 9.27
N GLN A 125 5.38 -23.54 8.41
CA GLN A 125 5.86 -23.18 7.07
C GLN A 125 6.53 -21.80 6.98
N GLY A 126 6.44 -20.98 8.04
CA GLY A 126 7.23 -19.75 8.16
C GLY A 126 6.99 -18.76 7.02
N THR A 127 5.79 -18.18 6.92
CA THR A 127 5.54 -17.10 5.94
C THR A 127 6.33 -15.86 6.35
N VAL A 128 7.28 -15.48 5.51
CA VAL A 128 8.00 -14.21 5.61
C VAL A 128 7.25 -13.12 4.85
N SER A 129 7.11 -11.95 5.47
CA SER A 129 6.63 -10.71 4.85
C SER A 129 7.64 -9.59 5.11
N GLY A 130 7.63 -8.55 4.27
CA GLY A 130 8.54 -7.43 4.43
C GLY A 130 8.12 -6.19 3.67
N GLY A 131 8.82 -5.10 3.93
CA GLY A 131 8.62 -3.81 3.30
C GLY A 131 9.28 -2.72 4.10
N TYR A 132 8.62 -1.57 4.17
CA TYR A 132 9.15 -0.38 4.82
C TYR A 132 8.19 0.18 5.86
N ALA A 133 8.75 0.59 6.98
CA ALA A 133 8.09 1.44 7.95
C ALA A 133 8.28 2.90 7.53
N THR A 134 7.22 3.69 7.55
CA THR A 134 7.32 5.15 7.48
C THR A 134 7.04 5.70 8.87
N ILE A 135 8.01 6.43 9.42
CA ILE A 135 7.99 6.92 10.80
C ILE A 135 8.03 8.44 10.75
N TYR A 136 6.94 9.09 11.16
CA TYR A 136 6.95 10.53 11.36
C TYR A 136 7.22 10.82 12.84
N LYS A 137 8.45 11.25 13.15
CA LYS A 137 8.89 11.56 14.50
C LYS A 137 8.84 13.06 14.76
N GLN A 138 8.30 13.43 15.90
CA GLN A 138 8.32 14.76 16.48
C GLN A 138 8.92 14.68 17.89
N ASN A 139 8.99 15.78 18.64
CA ASN A 139 9.61 15.78 19.97
C ASN A 139 8.79 14.97 20.98
N TYR A 140 7.46 15.08 20.92
CA TYR A 140 6.55 14.46 21.88
C TYR A 140 5.71 13.34 21.28
N SER A 141 5.75 13.13 19.97
CA SER A 141 4.86 12.19 19.29
C SER A 141 5.49 11.50 18.09
N VAL A 142 5.01 10.29 17.81
CA VAL A 142 5.42 9.49 16.66
C VAL A 142 4.18 8.93 15.96
N VAL A 143 4.17 8.97 14.63
CA VAL A 143 3.21 8.26 13.77
C VAL A 143 3.91 7.20 12.97
N TYR A 144 3.44 5.96 13.07
CA TYR A 144 4.02 4.80 12.40
C TYR A 144 3.07 4.24 11.33
N GLY A 145 3.53 4.25 10.08
CA GLY A 145 2.90 3.57 8.95
C GLY A 145 3.71 2.36 8.49
N ARG A 146 3.00 1.37 7.95
CA ARG A 146 3.58 0.14 7.41
C ARG A 146 3.21 0.01 5.94
N ASP A 147 4.22 0.03 5.10
CA ASP A 147 4.17 -0.37 3.69
C ASP A 147 4.64 -1.83 3.60
N MET A 148 3.77 -2.71 3.10
CA MET A 148 4.08 -4.12 2.89
C MET A 148 4.22 -4.41 1.40
N ARG A 149 5.44 -4.79 1.00
CA ARG A 149 5.87 -5.01 -0.40
C ARG A 149 5.99 -6.50 -0.74
N PHE A 150 6.30 -7.32 0.26
CA PHE A 150 6.71 -8.70 0.08
C PHE A 150 5.90 -9.68 0.94
N PHE A 151 5.59 -10.83 0.33
CA PHE A 151 5.04 -12.03 0.96
C PHE A 151 5.65 -13.25 0.28
N SER A 152 6.26 -14.14 1.06
CA SER A 152 6.95 -15.33 0.55
C SER A 152 6.00 -16.43 0.05
N ASP A 153 4.82 -16.57 0.67
CA ASP A 153 3.78 -17.52 0.28
C ASP A 153 2.97 -17.06 -0.95
N SER A 154 2.92 -15.75 -1.17
CA SER A 154 2.21 -15.14 -2.28
C SER A 154 2.98 -13.93 -2.81
N LEU A 155 3.99 -14.20 -3.66
CA LEU A 155 4.75 -13.13 -4.33
C LEU A 155 3.83 -12.21 -5.14
N ASN A 156 2.66 -12.67 -5.59
CA ASN A 156 1.69 -11.84 -6.32
C ASN A 156 0.73 -11.05 -5.40
N ALA A 157 0.86 -11.16 -4.07
CA ALA A 157 0.03 -10.42 -3.14
C ALA A 157 0.15 -8.91 -3.43
N PRO A 158 -0.99 -8.19 -3.44
CA PRO A 158 -0.99 -6.77 -3.67
C PRO A 158 -0.32 -6.06 -2.50
N ASN A 159 0.60 -5.16 -2.82
CA ASN A 159 1.21 -4.28 -1.83
C ASN A 159 0.10 -3.51 -1.10
N ASN A 160 0.28 -3.25 0.18
CA ASN A 160 -0.67 -2.47 0.95
C ASN A 160 0.03 -1.57 1.97
N PHE A 161 -0.62 -0.47 2.28
CA PHE A 161 -0.16 0.49 3.27
C PHE A 161 -1.22 0.67 4.35
N ARG A 162 -0.80 0.86 5.60
CA ARG A 162 -1.68 1.24 6.71
C ARG A 162 -0.92 2.03 7.76
N ILE A 163 -1.64 2.86 8.51
CA ILE A 163 -1.16 3.37 9.80
C ILE A 163 -1.45 2.31 10.86
N GLU A 164 -0.45 1.99 11.67
CA GLU A 164 -0.62 1.00 12.73
C GLU A 164 -1.52 1.56 13.84
N GLU A 165 -2.41 0.74 14.41
CA GLU A 165 -3.36 1.20 15.44
C GLU A 165 -2.66 1.63 16.74
N ARG A 166 -1.55 0.97 17.05
CA ARG A 166 -0.60 1.36 18.11
C ARG A 166 0.55 2.21 17.57
N GLY A 167 0.41 2.69 16.34
CA GLY A 167 1.40 3.49 15.65
C GLY A 167 1.48 4.94 16.13
N PHE A 168 0.63 5.33 17.09
CA PHE A 168 0.74 6.59 17.80
C PHE A 168 1.35 6.35 19.18
N SER A 169 2.48 6.96 19.44
CA SER A 169 3.17 6.91 20.73
C SER A 169 3.76 8.27 21.07
N GLY A 170 4.08 8.48 22.34
CA GLY A 170 4.62 9.74 22.81
C GLY A 170 4.09 10.18 24.17
N GLU A 171 4.55 11.36 24.60
CA GLU A 171 4.10 12.03 25.81
C GLU A 171 2.73 12.67 25.58
N LYS A 172 1.67 12.06 26.12
CA LYS A 172 0.30 12.51 25.89
C LYS A 172 -0.05 13.73 26.72
N THR A 173 -0.78 14.66 26.10
CA THR A 173 -1.28 15.83 26.82
C THR A 173 -2.36 15.43 27.83
N THR A 174 -2.15 15.79 29.10
CA THR A 174 -3.09 15.52 30.19
C THR A 174 -3.95 16.72 30.57
N ALA A 175 -3.54 17.92 30.19
CA ALA A 175 -4.28 19.17 30.36
C ALA A 175 -4.16 20.03 29.10
N LEU A 176 -5.29 20.37 28.50
CA LEU A 176 -5.32 21.27 27.34
C LEU A 176 -5.40 22.72 27.80
N PRO A 177 -4.84 23.67 27.02
CA PRO A 177 -5.18 25.09 27.17
C PRO A 177 -6.71 25.29 27.24
N SER A 178 -7.13 26.29 28.02
CA SER A 178 -8.55 26.60 28.25
C SER A 178 -9.10 27.67 27.31
N GLU A 179 -8.24 28.43 26.64
CA GLU A 179 -8.59 29.57 25.79
C GLU A 179 -7.58 29.74 24.65
N GLY A 180 -7.95 30.56 23.67
CA GLY A 180 -7.12 30.91 22.53
C GLY A 180 -7.19 29.91 21.37
N ASN A 181 -6.56 30.29 20.28
CA ASN A 181 -6.52 29.53 19.03
C ASN A 181 -5.08 29.20 18.67
N ALA A 182 -4.86 28.05 18.06
CA ALA A 182 -3.55 27.69 17.56
C ALA A 182 -3.62 26.92 16.23
N THR A 183 -2.61 27.16 15.39
CA THR A 183 -2.41 26.42 14.14
C THR A 183 -1.25 25.44 14.31
N TYR A 184 -1.51 24.18 14.06
CA TYR A 184 -0.54 23.11 13.94
C TYR A 184 -0.11 22.96 12.48
N LYS A 185 1.20 22.90 12.25
CA LYS A 185 1.77 22.65 10.92
C LYS A 185 2.72 21.47 10.98
N GLY A 186 2.69 20.65 9.94
CA GLY A 186 3.58 19.50 9.86
C GLY A 186 3.41 18.73 8.57
N LYS A 187 3.61 17.42 8.63
CA LYS A 187 3.59 16.54 7.47
C LYS A 187 2.46 15.53 7.54
N ALA A 188 2.01 15.15 6.37
CA ALA A 188 1.14 14.01 6.14
C ALA A 188 1.86 13.02 5.24
N PHE A 189 1.54 11.74 5.34
CA PHE A 189 2.16 10.71 4.54
C PHE A 189 1.24 9.52 4.29
N THR A 190 1.42 8.94 3.12
CA THR A 190 0.94 7.61 2.76
C THR A 190 2.07 6.90 2.01
N SER A 191 1.77 5.79 1.35
CA SER A 191 2.71 5.13 0.44
C SER A 191 2.11 4.97 -0.95
N ASN A 192 2.96 4.88 -1.96
CA ASN A 192 2.56 4.63 -3.34
C ASN A 192 3.43 3.55 -3.99
N PRO A 193 3.01 2.97 -5.12
CA PRO A 193 3.79 1.91 -5.76
C PRO A 193 5.21 2.31 -6.16
N ALA A 194 5.47 3.59 -6.44
CA ALA A 194 6.75 4.11 -6.93
C ALA A 194 7.67 4.68 -5.83
N ALA A 195 7.17 4.95 -4.62
CA ALA A 195 7.91 5.60 -3.53
C ALA A 195 7.43 5.10 -2.17
N ILE A 196 8.39 4.84 -1.27
CA ILE A 196 8.13 4.40 0.10
C ILE A 196 7.32 5.46 0.87
N ILE A 197 7.78 6.71 0.81
CA ILE A 197 7.14 7.85 1.44
C ILE A 197 6.49 8.71 0.35
N HIS A 198 5.17 8.73 0.33
CA HIS A 198 4.40 9.70 -0.44
C HIS A 198 3.89 10.77 0.52
N SER A 199 4.57 11.92 0.55
CA SER A 199 4.32 12.98 1.54
C SER A 199 3.41 14.10 1.03
N GLY A 200 2.75 14.74 1.98
CA GLY A 200 2.10 16.04 1.87
C GLY A 200 2.29 16.84 3.16
N ASP A 201 1.51 17.90 3.30
CA ASP A 201 1.55 18.85 4.41
C ASP A 201 0.25 18.82 5.22
N LEU A 202 0.37 19.03 6.53
CA LEU A 202 -0.73 19.23 7.45
C LEU A 202 -0.83 20.71 7.82
N THR A 203 -2.04 21.25 7.76
CA THR A 203 -2.43 22.47 8.50
C THR A 203 -3.69 22.17 9.31
N TYR A 204 -3.64 22.35 10.62
CA TYR A 204 -4.77 22.06 11.50
C TYR A 204 -4.96 23.19 12.51
N ASN A 205 -6.17 23.71 12.62
CA ASN A 205 -6.51 24.78 13.54
C ASN A 205 -7.31 24.23 14.72
N VAL A 206 -7.00 24.73 15.91
CA VAL A 206 -7.65 24.36 17.16
C VAL A 206 -8.12 25.62 17.84
N ASP A 207 -9.40 25.64 18.22
CA ASP A 207 -9.99 26.62 19.11
C ASP A 207 -10.16 25.97 20.49
N PHE A 208 -9.29 26.34 21.43
CA PHE A 208 -9.31 25.78 22.77
C PHE A 208 -10.50 26.28 23.60
N ALA A 209 -11.01 27.47 23.29
CA ALA A 209 -12.17 28.06 23.98
C ALA A 209 -13.46 27.34 23.58
N ASN A 210 -13.67 27.16 22.27
CA ASN A 210 -14.84 26.46 21.74
C ASN A 210 -14.69 24.93 21.74
N ARG A 211 -13.50 24.42 22.05
CA ARG A 211 -13.15 23.00 22.05
C ARG A 211 -13.43 22.36 20.69
N THR A 212 -12.99 22.99 19.62
CA THR A 212 -13.13 22.49 18.26
C THR A 212 -11.79 22.47 17.53
N GLY A 213 -11.71 21.66 16.48
CA GLY A 213 -10.59 21.71 15.55
C GLY A 213 -10.98 21.23 14.16
N SER A 214 -10.30 21.75 13.16
CA SER A 214 -10.47 21.41 11.75
C SER A 214 -9.18 21.67 11.00
N GLY A 215 -9.01 21.10 9.80
CA GLY A 215 -7.78 21.28 9.06
C GLY A 215 -7.82 20.76 7.64
N LYS A 216 -6.63 20.59 7.08
CA LYS A 216 -6.43 20.16 5.71
C LYS A 216 -5.12 19.39 5.56
N LEU A 217 -5.17 18.32 4.78
CA LEU A 217 -4.02 17.63 4.21
C LEU A 217 -3.88 18.07 2.75
N SER A 218 -2.70 18.51 2.34
CA SER A 218 -2.48 19.07 1.00
C SER A 218 -1.07 18.78 0.47
N GLY A 219 -0.77 19.17 -0.76
CA GLY A 219 0.60 19.11 -1.30
C GLY A 219 1.07 17.72 -1.70
N PHE A 220 0.19 16.72 -1.69
CA PHE A 220 0.47 15.41 -2.26
C PHE A 220 0.53 15.49 -3.79
N SER A 221 1.55 14.89 -4.39
CA SER A 221 1.61 14.77 -5.86
C SER A 221 0.51 13.83 -6.38
N GLY A 222 -0.43 14.36 -7.17
CA GLY A 222 -1.49 13.57 -7.80
C GLY A 222 -2.67 13.23 -6.89
N ILE A 223 -2.74 13.82 -5.68
CA ILE A 223 -3.90 13.70 -4.79
C ILE A 223 -4.39 15.11 -4.48
N GLY A 224 -5.70 15.33 -4.63
CA GLY A 224 -6.33 16.59 -4.25
C GLY A 224 -6.27 16.85 -2.74
N ASP A 225 -6.59 18.07 -2.35
CA ASP A 225 -6.69 18.42 -0.94
C ASP A 225 -7.76 17.59 -0.22
N ILE A 226 -7.45 17.18 1.01
CA ILE A 226 -8.35 16.47 1.91
C ILE A 226 -8.66 17.40 3.07
N ASN A 227 -9.90 17.82 3.19
CA ASN A 227 -10.39 18.57 4.33
C ASN A 227 -10.58 17.62 5.51
N LEU A 228 -10.12 18.06 6.68
CA LEU A 228 -10.40 17.45 7.98
C LEU A 228 -11.51 18.30 8.60
N ASP A 229 -12.75 17.83 8.50
CA ASP A 229 -13.92 18.62 8.87
C ASP A 229 -13.93 18.91 10.38
N GLU A 230 -14.65 19.95 10.80
CA GLU A 230 -14.68 20.35 12.20
C GLU A 230 -15.15 19.22 13.11
N GLY A 231 -14.39 18.98 14.17
CA GLY A 231 -14.71 18.02 15.22
C GLY A 231 -14.58 18.64 16.61
N ARG A 232 -15.25 18.05 17.59
CA ARG A 232 -15.15 18.46 18.99
C ARG A 232 -13.91 17.84 19.63
N ILE A 233 -13.21 18.63 20.43
CA ILE A 233 -12.14 18.15 21.30
C ILE A 233 -12.77 17.41 22.48
N GLY A 234 -12.34 16.17 22.69
CA GLY A 234 -12.86 15.33 23.76
C GLY A 234 -11.86 14.26 24.20
N LYS A 235 -12.28 13.42 25.14
CA LYS A 235 -11.53 12.22 25.50
C LYS A 235 -11.75 11.15 24.45
N THR A 236 -10.67 10.61 23.91
CA THR A 236 -10.68 9.52 22.93
C THR A 236 -9.90 8.33 23.48
N ASN A 237 -10.20 7.14 22.97
CA ASN A 237 -9.41 5.92 23.21
C ASN A 237 -8.52 5.59 22.00
N HIS A 238 -8.29 6.56 21.10
CA HIS A 238 -7.36 6.39 19.99
C HIS A 238 -5.93 6.52 20.52
N GLY A 239 -5.07 5.55 20.18
CA GLY A 239 -3.78 5.32 20.85
C GLY A 239 -3.91 4.56 22.17
N ALA A 240 -2.80 4.34 22.88
CA ALA A 240 -2.77 3.50 24.10
C ALA A 240 -3.32 4.22 25.36
N GLY A 241 -4.64 4.27 25.57
CA GLY A 241 -5.28 4.81 26.79
C GLY A 241 -6.08 6.12 26.58
N PRO A 242 -6.65 6.73 27.64
CA PRO A 242 -7.49 7.92 27.54
C PRO A 242 -6.68 9.17 27.18
N ASN A 243 -7.02 9.81 26.07
CA ASN A 243 -6.27 10.97 25.55
C ASN A 243 -7.23 12.11 25.17
N TYR A 244 -6.73 13.34 25.13
CA TYR A 244 -7.44 14.40 24.42
C TYR A 244 -7.20 14.27 22.93
N GLY A 245 -8.25 14.44 22.14
CA GLY A 245 -8.18 14.32 20.68
C GLY A 245 -9.42 14.84 19.99
N VAL A 246 -9.41 14.73 18.67
CA VAL A 246 -10.55 15.04 17.79
C VAL A 246 -10.76 13.84 16.88
N ALA A 247 -12.01 13.45 16.68
CA ALA A 247 -12.42 12.52 15.63
C ALA A 247 -13.60 13.14 14.89
N SER A 248 -13.54 13.17 13.57
CA SER A 248 -14.59 13.74 12.71
C SER A 248 -14.51 13.20 11.28
N SER A 249 -15.36 13.70 10.40
CA SER A 249 -15.34 13.36 8.98
C SER A 249 -14.18 14.03 8.24
N ALA A 250 -13.76 13.38 7.15
CA ALA A 250 -12.87 13.96 6.17
C ALA A 250 -13.57 14.00 4.80
N SER A 251 -13.21 14.98 3.98
CA SER A 251 -13.87 15.20 2.69
C SER A 251 -12.92 15.74 1.62
N MET A 252 -13.21 15.43 0.36
CA MET A 252 -12.53 16.00 -0.81
C MET A 252 -13.53 16.72 -1.71
N ALA A 253 -13.02 17.63 -2.56
CA ALA A 253 -13.85 18.41 -3.48
C ALA A 253 -14.61 17.56 -4.52
N ASP A 254 -14.12 16.35 -4.84
CA ASP A 254 -14.78 15.41 -5.75
C ASP A 254 -15.92 14.62 -5.08
N GLY A 255 -16.24 14.92 -3.81
CA GLY A 255 -17.27 14.24 -3.03
C GLY A 255 -16.77 12.98 -2.31
N THR A 256 -15.49 12.60 -2.46
CA THR A 256 -14.90 11.50 -1.70
C THR A 256 -14.99 11.81 -0.20
N ARG A 257 -15.51 10.84 0.56
CA ARG A 257 -15.66 10.92 2.01
C ARG A 257 -14.60 10.09 2.72
N GLY A 258 -14.38 10.42 3.99
CA GLY A 258 -13.52 9.68 4.90
C GLY A 258 -13.81 10.06 6.34
N GLU A 259 -12.95 9.60 7.22
CA GLU A 259 -12.90 10.00 8.63
C GLU A 259 -11.45 10.19 9.07
N TYR A 260 -11.25 10.96 10.13
CA TYR A 260 -9.96 11.14 10.74
C TYR A 260 -10.07 11.14 12.26
N ASP A 261 -8.95 10.80 12.89
CA ASP A 261 -8.77 10.97 14.32
C ASP A 261 -7.34 11.46 14.61
N LEU A 262 -7.21 12.25 15.68
CA LEU A 262 -5.92 12.72 16.18
C LEU A 262 -5.91 12.81 17.70
N VAL A 263 -4.70 12.85 18.24
CA VAL A 263 -4.40 12.97 19.67
C VAL A 263 -3.41 14.12 19.90
N PHE A 264 -3.56 14.83 21.02
CA PHE A 264 -2.64 15.87 21.49
C PHE A 264 -1.48 15.29 22.32
N TYR A 265 -0.28 15.80 22.06
CA TYR A 265 0.98 15.40 22.70
C TYR A 265 1.76 16.61 23.20
N GLY A 266 2.62 16.35 24.18
CA GLY A 266 3.38 17.32 24.95
C GLY A 266 2.60 17.86 26.15
N PRO A 267 3.30 18.42 27.15
CA PRO A 267 2.69 18.92 28.38
C PRO A 267 1.63 20.01 28.14
N ASP A 268 1.79 20.82 27.08
CA ASP A 268 0.96 21.97 26.75
C ASP A 268 0.24 21.85 25.40
N ALA A 269 0.07 20.62 24.89
CA ALA A 269 -0.49 20.33 23.56
C ALA A 269 0.34 20.90 22.39
N GLU A 270 1.66 20.80 22.48
CA GLU A 270 2.60 21.29 21.48
C GLU A 270 2.51 20.53 20.16
N GLU A 271 2.04 19.29 20.18
CA GLU A 271 2.00 18.44 19.00
C GLU A 271 0.66 17.73 18.84
N ILE A 272 0.33 17.42 17.60
CA ILE A 272 -0.73 16.49 17.23
C ILE A 272 -0.15 15.36 16.41
N ALA A 273 -0.73 14.17 16.58
CA ALA A 273 -0.47 13.01 15.74
C ALA A 273 -1.79 12.26 15.50
N GLY A 274 -2.02 11.86 14.27
CA GLY A 274 -3.29 11.29 13.85
C GLY A 274 -3.25 10.58 12.50
N ASN A 275 -4.42 10.15 12.05
CA ASN A 275 -4.60 9.52 10.76
C ASN A 275 -5.94 9.89 10.13
N ALA A 276 -6.00 9.77 8.81
CA ALA A 276 -7.23 9.87 8.04
C ALA A 276 -7.40 8.60 7.17
N TYR A 277 -8.63 8.12 7.08
CA TYR A 277 -9.01 7.01 6.21
C TYR A 277 -10.06 7.48 5.21
N MET A 278 -9.68 7.51 3.93
CA MET A 278 -10.58 7.88 2.84
C MET A 278 -11.29 6.64 2.32
N TYR A 279 -12.61 6.72 2.13
CA TYR A 279 -13.49 5.62 1.72
C TYR A 279 -13.40 5.35 0.21
N LYS A 280 -12.20 5.49 -0.35
CA LYS A 280 -11.84 5.29 -1.74
C LYS A 280 -10.33 5.08 -1.79
N GLN A 281 -9.87 4.18 -2.65
CA GLN A 281 -8.45 4.15 -2.99
C GLN A 281 -8.17 5.37 -3.86
N LEU A 282 -7.47 6.36 -3.30
CA LEU A 282 -7.04 7.55 -4.03
C LEU A 282 -5.99 7.18 -5.07
N ASP A 283 -5.96 7.94 -6.16
CA ASP A 283 -4.95 7.77 -7.22
C ASP A 283 -3.54 7.92 -6.64
N ASN A 284 -2.59 7.18 -7.21
CA ASN A 284 -1.20 7.15 -6.73
C ASN A 284 -1.06 6.81 -5.24
N THR A 285 -1.96 5.99 -4.68
CA THR A 285 -1.81 5.44 -3.33
C THR A 285 -1.92 3.94 -3.31
N MET A 286 -1.32 3.35 -2.27
CA MET A 286 -1.52 1.96 -1.93
C MET A 286 -2.80 1.80 -1.11
N ARG A 287 -3.65 0.86 -1.50
CA ARG A 287 -4.82 0.47 -0.71
C ARG A 287 -4.43 -0.19 0.60
N VAL A 288 -5.32 -0.13 1.58
CA VAL A 288 -5.19 -0.90 2.82
C VAL A 288 -5.41 -2.41 2.61
N ASN A 289 -4.95 -3.21 3.58
CA ASN A 289 -5.28 -4.63 3.61
C ASN A 289 -6.75 -4.88 4.02
N GLY A 290 -7.21 -6.13 3.88
CA GLY A 290 -8.59 -6.49 4.21
C GLY A 290 -8.93 -6.37 5.69
N GLY A 291 -7.95 -6.53 6.59
CA GLY A 291 -8.15 -6.38 8.04
C GLY A 291 -8.49 -4.94 8.41
N THR A 292 -7.67 -3.98 7.98
CA THR A 292 -7.91 -2.55 8.15
C THR A 292 -9.23 -2.13 7.49
N ALA A 293 -9.49 -2.55 6.25
CA ALA A 293 -10.76 -2.21 5.59
C ALA A 293 -12.00 -2.67 6.39
N ARG A 294 -11.96 -3.86 7.00
CA ARG A 294 -13.07 -4.38 7.83
C ARG A 294 -13.30 -3.57 9.11
N LYS A 295 -12.27 -2.91 9.65
CA LYS A 295 -12.42 -2.01 10.80
C LYS A 295 -13.29 -0.81 10.45
N TYR A 296 -13.02 -0.19 9.31
CA TYR A 296 -13.79 0.95 8.80
C TYR A 296 -15.14 0.53 8.20
N ASN A 297 -15.24 -0.72 7.73
CA ASN A 297 -16.46 -1.39 7.26
C ASN A 297 -17.28 -0.58 6.23
N GLN A 298 -16.59 0.17 5.38
CA GLN A 298 -17.23 0.94 4.32
C GLN A 298 -17.46 0.06 3.09
N LYS A 299 -18.61 0.24 2.45
CA LYS A 299 -19.04 -0.57 1.31
C LYS A 299 -19.41 0.28 0.10
N ASP A 300 -19.14 -0.24 -1.09
CA ASP A 300 -19.60 0.36 -2.34
C ASP A 300 -21.11 0.14 -2.54
N GLU A 301 -21.65 0.69 -3.64
CA GLU A 301 -23.07 0.56 -3.99
C GLU A 301 -23.51 -0.89 -4.21
N GLN A 302 -22.57 -1.78 -4.54
CA GLN A 302 -22.78 -3.21 -4.74
C GLN A 302 -22.62 -4.02 -3.43
N GLY A 303 -22.28 -3.35 -2.32
CA GLY A 303 -22.11 -3.96 -1.00
C GLY A 303 -20.73 -4.58 -0.76
N ASN A 304 -19.76 -4.38 -1.66
CA ASN A 304 -18.40 -4.89 -1.48
C ASN A 304 -17.60 -3.98 -0.55
N LEU A 305 -16.73 -4.60 0.25
CA LEU A 305 -15.84 -3.88 1.16
C LEU A 305 -14.86 -2.99 0.39
N ILE A 306 -14.89 -1.69 0.68
CA ILE A 306 -13.96 -0.71 0.10
C ILE A 306 -12.61 -0.81 0.82
N ARG A 307 -11.56 -1.06 0.05
CA ARG A 307 -10.17 -0.90 0.51
C ARG A 307 -9.69 0.50 0.18
N GLY A 308 -9.85 1.40 1.14
CA GLY A 308 -9.54 2.82 1.01
C GLY A 308 -8.06 3.15 1.13
N THR A 309 -7.79 4.45 1.26
CA THR A 309 -6.46 5.01 1.48
C THR A 309 -6.30 5.43 2.93
N HIS A 310 -5.22 4.98 3.58
CA HIS A 310 -4.85 5.39 4.93
C HIS A 310 -3.72 6.40 4.87
N ILE A 311 -3.81 7.46 5.66
CA ILE A 311 -2.87 8.58 5.68
C ILE A 311 -2.51 8.87 7.12
N GLY A 312 -1.23 8.91 7.45
CA GLY A 312 -0.74 9.36 8.75
C GLY A 312 -0.36 10.82 8.69
N PHE A 313 -0.52 11.55 9.80
CA PHE A 313 -0.11 12.95 9.86
C PHE A 313 0.26 13.36 11.27
N GLY A 314 1.07 14.41 11.38
CA GLY A 314 1.30 15.11 12.64
C GLY A 314 1.72 16.55 12.39
N GLY A 315 1.74 17.34 13.44
CA GLY A 315 2.24 18.70 13.37
C GLY A 315 2.49 19.33 14.71
N THR A 316 3.33 20.35 14.68
CA THR A 316 3.70 21.16 15.85
C THR A 316 2.87 22.44 15.86
N ARG A 317 2.42 22.82 17.05
CA ARG A 317 1.64 24.02 17.32
C ARG A 317 2.50 25.27 17.13
N GLY A 318 1.94 26.29 16.49
CA GLY A 318 2.44 27.66 16.57
C GLY A 318 2.13 28.31 17.92
N GLU A 319 2.27 29.64 17.98
CA GLU A 319 1.87 30.41 19.15
C GLU A 319 0.35 30.37 19.34
N ILE A 320 -0.09 30.34 20.60
CA ILE A 320 -1.51 30.48 20.94
C ILE A 320 -1.87 31.96 20.82
N GLN A 321 -2.84 32.26 19.95
CA GLN A 321 -3.41 33.59 19.78
C GLN A 321 -4.62 33.73 20.71
N LYS A 322 -4.62 34.75 21.56
CA LYS A 322 -5.70 35.06 22.50
C LYS A 322 -6.65 36.09 21.94
#